data_AF-A0A9Q3I8I3-F1
#
_entry.id   AF-A0A9Q3I8I3-F1
#
_cell.length_a   1.000
_cell.length_b   1.000
_cell.length_c   1.000
_cell.angle_alpha   90.00
_cell.angle_beta   90.00
_cell.angle_gamma   90.00
#
_symmetry.space_group_name_H-M   'P 1'
#
loop_
_entity.id
_entity.type
_entity.pdbx_description
1 polymer ?
#
loop_
_entity_poly.entity_id
_entity_poly.type
_entity_poly.pdbx_seq_one_letter_code
_entity_poly.pdbx_strand_id
1 'polypeptide(L)'
;MKPQPQGHIFDDSYHQEDIKPDSILVNKARSPYTYQYGDNIFYHEKEALKQLPEASSWPKFFVTGEYDHMELIDYIDGLFIDVPSIQDYWITAILNTEFKGHASIWYTEMKEIYGRRSWKWWKSQIIQKYINGTWIWQRTMSFENDKYSVDKDPYERCLRQSKRLKATNPQMNIQMRNHKCQGN
;
A
#
# COMPACT_ATOMS: atom_id res chain seq x y z
N MET A 1 50.10 -71.36 -24.69
CA MET A 1 50.34 -71.70 -23.27
C MET A 1 49.09 -71.34 -22.49
N LYS A 2 48.52 -72.31 -21.74
CA LYS A 2 47.40 -72.16 -20.78
C LYS A 2 47.79 -71.16 -19.65
N PRO A 3 46.89 -70.61 -18.80
CA PRO A 3 45.60 -71.19 -18.35
C PRO A 3 44.43 -70.19 -18.08
N GLN A 4 43.25 -70.72 -17.75
CA GLN A 4 42.22 -70.01 -16.97
C GLN A 4 42.58 -70.04 -15.47
N PRO A 5 42.12 -69.06 -14.68
CA PRO A 5 41.47 -69.37 -13.40
C PRO A 5 40.17 -68.55 -13.26
N GLN A 6 39.02 -69.17 -12.99
CA GLN A 6 38.51 -69.58 -11.67
C GLN A 6 38.19 -68.39 -10.75
N GLY A 7 36.94 -68.41 -10.26
CA GLY A 7 36.23 -67.27 -9.71
C GLY A 7 36.66 -66.82 -8.32
N HIS A 8 36.02 -65.75 -7.87
CA HIS A 8 35.62 -65.61 -6.48
C HIS A 8 34.33 -64.81 -6.40
N ILE A 9 33.30 -65.49 -5.89
CA ILE A 9 32.14 -64.91 -5.22
C ILE A 9 32.67 -64.31 -3.93
N PHE A 10 32.36 -63.04 -3.67
CA PHE A 10 32.31 -62.49 -2.31
C PHE A 10 31.06 -61.62 -2.19
N ASP A 11 30.06 -62.27 -1.61
CA ASP A 11 29.07 -61.80 -0.64
C ASP A 11 28.63 -60.33 -0.68
N ASP A 12 27.36 -60.19 -1.06
CA ASP A 12 26.46 -59.13 -0.64
C ASP A 12 26.35 -59.08 0.89
N SER A 13 26.95 -58.09 1.54
CA SER A 13 26.41 -57.52 2.78
C SER A 13 27.12 -56.22 3.17
N TYR A 14 26.80 -55.13 2.48
CA TYR A 14 26.82 -53.83 3.17
C TYR A 14 25.42 -53.58 3.72
N HIS A 15 25.32 -53.77 5.03
CA HIS A 15 24.18 -53.34 5.82
C HIS A 15 23.87 -51.87 5.53
N GLN A 16 22.65 -51.69 5.06
CA GLN A 16 21.91 -50.46 4.99
C GLN A 16 21.56 -50.08 6.43
N GLU A 17 22.39 -49.27 7.07
CA GLU A 17 22.01 -48.62 8.33
C GLU A 17 21.27 -47.32 8.01
N ASP A 18 20.07 -47.25 8.57
CA ASP A 18 19.03 -46.25 8.34
C ASP A 18 19.48 -44.82 8.66
N ILE A 19 19.63 -44.00 7.62
CA ILE A 19 19.73 -42.54 7.76
C ILE A 19 18.31 -42.01 8.04
N LYS A 20 18.05 -41.68 9.31
CA LYS A 20 16.84 -40.96 9.76
C LYS A 20 16.66 -39.66 8.95
N PRO A 21 15.46 -39.35 8.41
CA PRO A 21 15.24 -38.16 7.62
C PRO A 21 14.93 -36.95 8.52
N ASP A 22 15.90 -36.52 9.32
CA ASP A 22 15.88 -35.20 9.98
C ASP A 22 17.11 -34.41 9.54
N SER A 23 17.04 -33.79 8.35
CA SER A 23 17.81 -32.59 7.96
C SER A 23 17.75 -32.33 6.45
N ILE A 24 16.59 -31.86 5.96
CA ILE A 24 16.60 -31.02 4.76
C ILE A 24 16.37 -29.58 5.22
N LEU A 25 17.45 -28.95 5.66
CA LEU A 25 17.51 -27.50 5.76
C LEU A 25 17.48 -26.95 4.33
N VAL A 26 16.28 -26.64 3.85
CA VAL A 26 16.11 -25.77 2.69
C VAL A 26 16.69 -24.42 3.07
N ASN A 27 17.85 -24.10 2.49
CA ASN A 27 18.47 -22.79 2.53
C ASN A 27 17.55 -21.77 1.84
N LYS A 28 16.54 -21.28 2.57
CA LYS A 28 15.90 -20.00 2.25
C LYS A 28 16.93 -18.93 2.56
N ALA A 29 17.38 -18.22 1.53
CA ALA A 29 18.24 -17.05 1.68
C ALA A 29 17.66 -16.13 2.78
N ARG A 30 18.39 -16.03 3.87
CA ARG A 30 18.04 -15.29 5.08
C ARG A 30 18.06 -13.80 4.70
N SER A 31 16.91 -13.14 4.82
CA SER A 31 16.81 -11.68 4.75
C SER A 31 17.86 -11.05 5.70
N PRO A 32 18.60 -10.00 5.30
CA PRO A 32 19.75 -9.48 6.05
C PRO A 32 19.41 -8.78 7.38
N TYR A 33 18.16 -8.86 7.84
CA TYR A 33 17.72 -8.32 9.12
C TYR A 33 17.07 -9.42 9.97
N THR A 34 17.89 -10.28 10.59
CA THR A 34 17.46 -11.03 11.77
C THR A 34 18.38 -10.68 12.92
N TYR A 35 18.05 -9.60 13.65
CA TYR A 35 18.57 -9.38 14.99
C TYR A 35 17.92 -10.41 15.93
N GLN A 36 18.73 -11.06 16.76
CA GLN A 36 18.27 -12.00 17.77
C GLN A 36 17.46 -11.25 18.84
N TYR A 37 16.12 -11.34 18.81
CA TYR A 37 15.20 -11.19 19.95
C TYR A 37 13.81 -11.66 19.47
N GLY A 38 13.54 -12.96 19.63
CA GLY A 38 12.48 -13.68 18.90
C GLY A 38 11.03 -13.41 19.32
N ASP A 39 10.79 -12.78 20.46
CA ASP A 39 9.42 -12.61 20.98
C ASP A 39 8.98 -11.13 21.01
N ASN A 40 9.86 -10.21 21.40
CA ASN A 40 9.49 -8.79 21.61
C ASN A 40 9.04 -8.05 20.33
N ILE A 41 9.54 -8.45 19.16
CA ILE A 41 9.19 -7.80 17.89
C ILE A 41 7.74 -8.12 17.51
N PHE A 42 7.32 -9.38 17.67
CA PHE A 42 5.94 -9.81 17.42
C PHE A 42 4.95 -9.17 18.38
N TYR A 43 5.32 -8.96 19.65
CA TYR A 43 4.47 -8.26 20.60
C TYR A 43 4.28 -6.79 20.23
N HIS A 44 5.37 -6.06 19.93
CA HIS A 44 5.27 -4.66 19.51
C HIS A 44 4.49 -4.49 18.20
N GLU A 45 4.63 -5.44 17.28
CA GLU A 45 3.92 -5.47 16.01
C GLU A 45 2.40 -5.71 16.20
N LYS A 46 2.02 -6.64 17.09
CA LYS A 46 0.61 -6.86 17.46
C LYS A 46 -0.01 -5.68 18.19
N GLU A 47 0.74 -5.01 19.07
CA GLU A 47 0.24 -3.82 19.76
C GLU A 47 0.11 -2.61 18.82
N ALA A 48 1.01 -2.46 17.84
CA ALA A 48 0.88 -1.44 16.80
C ALA A 48 -0.35 -1.69 15.90
N LEU A 49 -0.62 -2.95 15.57
CA LEU A 49 -1.82 -3.35 14.83
C LEU A 49 -3.13 -3.00 15.55
N LYS A 50 -3.16 -3.12 16.88
CA LYS A 50 -4.35 -2.76 17.69
C LYS A 50 -4.64 -1.26 17.69
N GLN A 51 -3.64 -0.42 17.40
CA GLN A 51 -3.79 1.04 17.29
C GLN A 51 -4.31 1.46 15.92
N LEU A 52 -4.27 0.57 14.93
CA LEU A 52 -4.84 0.85 13.61
C LEU A 52 -6.36 0.73 13.67
N PRO A 53 -7.10 1.64 13.02
CA PRO A 53 -8.53 1.47 12.81
C PRO A 53 -8.81 0.15 12.08
N GLU A 54 -9.91 -0.52 12.40
CA GLU A 54 -10.32 -1.74 11.70
C GLU A 54 -10.37 -1.50 10.20
N ALA A 55 -9.91 -2.46 9.38
CA ALA A 55 -9.91 -2.31 7.92
C ALA A 55 -11.30 -1.91 7.34
N SER A 56 -12.38 -2.27 8.03
CA SER A 56 -13.76 -1.90 7.68
C SER A 56 -14.05 -0.39 7.76
N SER A 57 -13.30 0.37 8.57
CA SER A 57 -13.47 1.81 8.79
C SER A 57 -12.63 2.68 7.85
N TRP A 58 -11.84 2.07 6.97
CA TRP A 58 -10.96 2.80 6.06
C TRP A 58 -11.77 3.41 4.90
N PRO A 59 -11.32 4.56 4.37
CA PRO A 59 -11.97 5.17 3.22
C PRO A 59 -11.81 4.25 2.00
N LYS A 60 -12.94 3.75 1.51
CA LYS A 60 -12.98 2.87 0.33
C LYS A 60 -12.68 3.66 -0.93
N PHE A 61 -11.79 3.16 -1.77
CA PHE A 61 -11.42 3.82 -3.02
C PHE A 61 -12.05 3.14 -4.23
N PHE A 62 -13.02 3.82 -4.85
CA PHE A 62 -13.75 3.30 -6.00
C PHE A 62 -13.31 3.91 -7.34
N VAL A 63 -12.35 4.84 -7.37
CA VAL A 63 -11.94 5.64 -8.55
C VAL A 63 -13.03 6.58 -9.07
N THR A 64 -14.31 6.29 -8.80
CA THR A 64 -15.46 7.01 -9.33
C THR A 64 -15.84 8.26 -8.54
N GLY A 65 -15.45 8.39 -7.27
CA GLY A 65 -15.73 9.58 -6.50
C GLY A 65 -14.76 10.73 -6.81
N GLU A 66 -15.26 11.96 -6.71
CA GLU A 66 -14.56 13.18 -7.15
C GLU A 66 -13.22 13.38 -6.42
N TYR A 67 -13.12 12.95 -5.15
CA TYR A 67 -11.98 13.20 -4.27
C TYR A 67 -11.45 11.95 -3.55
N ASP A 68 -11.93 10.75 -3.87
CA ASP A 68 -11.63 9.52 -3.11
C ASP A 68 -10.12 9.27 -2.97
N HIS A 69 -9.32 9.64 -3.98
CA HIS A 69 -7.87 9.45 -3.98
C HIS A 69 -7.17 10.44 -3.04
N MET A 70 -7.68 11.68 -2.94
CA MET A 70 -7.16 12.68 -2.02
C MET A 70 -7.52 12.32 -0.58
N GLU A 71 -8.75 11.88 -0.34
CA GLU A 71 -9.21 11.48 0.99
C GLU A 71 -8.46 10.24 1.49
N LEU A 72 -8.18 9.26 0.62
CA LEU A 72 -7.33 8.12 0.94
C LEU A 72 -5.90 8.55 1.30
N ILE A 73 -5.30 9.46 0.52
CA ILE A 73 -3.94 9.96 0.79
C ILE A 73 -3.88 10.72 2.11
N ASP A 74 -4.81 11.66 2.33
CA ASP A 74 -4.89 12.46 3.56
C ASP A 74 -5.07 11.56 4.79
N TYR A 75 -5.92 10.52 4.68
CA TYR A 75 -6.16 9.56 5.76
C TYR A 75 -4.90 8.76 6.10
N ILE A 76 -4.21 8.20 5.10
CA ILE A 76 -2.99 7.41 5.35
C ILE A 76 -1.86 8.31 5.89
N ASP A 77 -1.70 9.52 5.35
CA ASP A 77 -0.73 10.48 5.89
C ASP A 77 -1.05 10.82 7.36
N GLY A 78 -2.34 10.98 7.71
CA GLY A 78 -2.79 11.16 9.10
C GLY A 78 -2.42 9.97 10.00
N LEU A 79 -2.58 8.74 9.53
CA LEU A 79 -2.17 7.55 10.28
C LEU A 79 -0.67 7.51 10.57
N PHE A 80 0.17 7.95 9.64
CA PHE A 80 1.62 8.08 9.90
C PHE A 80 1.96 9.16 10.92
N ILE A 81 1.11 10.17 11.08
CA ILE A 81 1.26 11.22 12.10
C ILE A 81 0.80 10.69 13.47
N ASP A 82 -0.37 10.05 13.51
CA ASP A 82 -1.03 9.64 14.75
C ASP A 82 -0.44 8.34 15.34
N VAL A 83 0.11 7.46 14.48
CA VAL A 83 0.67 6.15 14.88
C VAL A 83 2.14 6.04 14.44
N PRO A 84 3.10 6.49 15.27
CA PRO A 84 4.52 6.50 14.92
C PRO A 84 5.14 5.12 14.64
N SER A 85 4.49 4.05 15.12
CA SER A 85 4.93 2.66 14.94
C SER A 85 4.46 2.03 13.62
N ILE A 86 3.65 2.75 12.82
CA ILE A 86 3.13 2.22 11.57
C ILE A 86 4.27 2.01 10.56
N GLN A 87 4.23 0.85 9.91
CA GLN A 87 5.22 0.47 8.90
C GLN A 87 4.58 0.42 7.52
N ASP A 88 5.36 0.75 6.49
CA ASP A 88 4.89 0.78 5.10
C ASP A 88 4.19 -0.52 4.66
N TYR A 89 4.66 -1.68 5.13
CA TYR A 89 4.08 -2.95 4.70
C TYR A 89 2.64 -3.13 5.18
N TRP A 90 2.27 -2.58 6.34
CA TRP A 90 0.89 -2.57 6.83
C TRP A 90 -0.03 -1.82 5.89
N ILE A 91 0.38 -0.61 5.50
CA ILE A 91 -0.35 0.21 4.54
C ILE A 91 -0.49 -0.54 3.22
N THR A 92 0.58 -1.14 2.70
CA THR A 92 0.48 -1.89 1.44
C THR A 92 -0.39 -3.14 1.54
N ALA A 93 -0.53 -3.75 2.72
CA ALA A 93 -1.46 -4.85 2.93
C ALA A 93 -2.91 -4.36 2.81
N ILE A 94 -3.22 -3.24 3.48
CA ILE A 94 -4.54 -2.62 3.54
C ILE A 94 -4.94 -2.02 2.19
N LEU A 95 -4.01 -1.47 1.42
CA LEU A 95 -4.31 -1.02 0.05
C LEU A 95 -4.87 -2.14 -0.85
N ASN A 96 -4.50 -3.41 -0.62
CA ASN A 96 -5.11 -4.52 -1.38
C ASN A 96 -6.61 -4.68 -1.06
N THR A 97 -7.04 -4.34 0.16
CA THR A 97 -8.44 -4.47 0.58
C THR A 97 -9.25 -3.24 0.19
N GLU A 98 -8.67 -2.04 0.26
CA GLU A 98 -9.41 -0.79 0.05
C GLU A 98 -9.57 -0.38 -1.42
N PHE A 99 -8.65 -0.80 -2.30
CA PHE A 99 -8.82 -0.59 -3.73
C PHE A 99 -9.90 -1.50 -4.31
N LYS A 100 -10.95 -0.90 -4.90
CA LYS A 100 -12.06 -1.62 -5.54
C LYS A 100 -12.09 -1.41 -7.05
N GLY A 101 -12.68 -2.35 -7.77
CA GLY A 101 -12.85 -2.28 -9.22
C GLY A 101 -11.53 -2.08 -9.98
N HIS A 102 -11.50 -1.12 -10.91
CA HIS A 102 -10.33 -0.83 -11.74
C HIS A 102 -9.07 -0.43 -10.94
N ALA A 103 -9.22 0.17 -9.75
CA ALA A 103 -8.06 0.47 -8.90
C ALA A 103 -7.40 -0.78 -8.34
N SER A 104 -8.19 -1.81 -8.02
CA SER A 104 -7.68 -3.06 -7.48
C SER A 104 -6.80 -3.79 -8.50
N ILE A 105 -7.25 -3.81 -9.75
CA ILE A 105 -6.52 -4.39 -10.88
C ILE A 105 -5.20 -3.63 -11.09
N TRP A 106 -5.27 -2.30 -11.22
CA TRP A 106 -4.08 -1.46 -11.37
C TRP A 106 -3.08 -1.63 -10.22
N TYR A 107 -3.56 -1.70 -8.98
CA TYR A 107 -2.70 -1.88 -7.81
C TYR A 107 -1.99 -3.24 -7.83
N THR A 108 -2.70 -4.30 -8.20
CA THR A 108 -2.16 -5.65 -8.29
C THR A 108 -1.06 -5.72 -9.35
N GLU A 109 -1.31 -5.20 -10.56
CA GLU A 109 -0.33 -5.15 -11.65
C GLU A 109 0.93 -4.37 -11.24
N MET A 110 0.76 -3.20 -10.62
CA MET A 110 1.88 -2.38 -10.15
C MET A 110 2.71 -3.12 -9.08
N LYS A 111 2.05 -3.85 -8.19
CA LYS A 111 2.71 -4.62 -7.13
C LYS A 111 3.46 -5.83 -7.68
N GLU A 112 2.95 -6.47 -8.73
CA GLU A 112 3.65 -7.56 -9.42
C GLU A 112 4.92 -7.06 -10.12
N ILE A 113 4.86 -5.91 -10.79
CA ILE A 113 6.01 -5.34 -11.53
C ILE A 113 7.08 -4.79 -10.56
N TYR A 114 6.66 -3.99 -9.58
CA TYR A 114 7.60 -3.21 -8.77
C TYR A 114 7.88 -3.82 -7.38
N GLY A 115 7.12 -4.84 -6.97
CA GLY A 115 7.27 -5.52 -5.69
C GLY A 115 6.88 -4.66 -4.49
N ARG A 116 7.51 -4.93 -3.34
CA ARG A 116 7.29 -4.16 -2.10
C ARG A 116 7.92 -2.77 -2.22
N ARG A 117 7.13 -1.73 -1.95
CA ARG A 117 7.53 -0.33 -2.03
C ARG A 117 6.97 0.44 -0.83
N SER A 118 7.62 1.56 -0.50
CA SER A 118 7.22 2.44 0.59
C SER A 118 5.93 3.20 0.29
N TRP A 119 5.25 3.68 1.32
CA TRP A 119 4.05 4.52 1.14
C TRP A 119 4.36 5.76 0.31
N LYS A 120 5.53 6.40 0.53
CA LYS A 120 5.96 7.56 -0.27
C LYS A 120 5.97 7.29 -1.77
N TRP A 121 6.39 6.09 -2.18
CA TRP A 121 6.37 5.68 -3.58
C TRP A 121 4.95 5.40 -4.06
N TRP A 122 4.14 4.68 -3.29
CA TRP A 122 2.74 4.42 -3.64
C TRP A 122 1.92 5.70 -3.79
N LYS A 123 2.10 6.64 -2.86
CA LYS A 123 1.51 7.98 -2.93
C LYS A 123 1.86 8.68 -4.23
N SER A 124 3.13 8.67 -4.66
CA SER A 124 3.51 9.31 -5.93
C SER A 124 2.86 8.64 -7.14
N GLN A 125 2.72 7.31 -7.14
CA GLN A 125 2.04 6.57 -8.21
C GLN A 125 0.53 6.86 -8.25
N ILE A 126 -0.13 6.93 -7.09
CA ILE A 126 -1.55 7.29 -6.99
C ILE A 126 -1.77 8.70 -7.53
N ILE A 127 -0.94 9.66 -7.11
CA ILE A 127 -0.96 11.04 -7.61
C ILE A 127 -0.78 11.06 -9.14
N GLN A 128 0.24 10.37 -9.66
CA GLN A 128 0.52 10.36 -11.09
C GLN A 128 -0.63 9.74 -11.91
N LYS A 129 -1.26 8.68 -11.40
CA LYS A 129 -2.34 7.97 -12.09
C LYS A 129 -3.65 8.75 -12.06
N TYR A 130 -4.08 9.19 -10.87
CA TYR A 130 -5.43 9.72 -10.64
C TYR A 130 -5.48 11.24 -10.52
N ILE A 131 -4.38 11.89 -10.14
CA ILE A 131 -4.23 13.36 -10.07
C ILE A 131 -3.39 13.82 -11.26
N ASN A 132 -3.80 13.41 -12.45
CA ASN A 132 -3.14 13.83 -13.68
C ASN A 132 -3.64 15.22 -14.14
N GLY A 133 -2.94 15.80 -15.12
CA GLY A 133 -3.27 17.14 -15.63
C GLY A 133 -4.71 17.30 -16.13
N THR A 134 -5.29 16.24 -16.71
CA THR A 134 -6.69 16.24 -17.16
C THR A 134 -7.65 16.37 -15.97
N TRP A 135 -7.41 15.61 -14.90
CA TRP A 135 -8.22 15.70 -13.68
C TRP A 135 -8.10 17.08 -13.03
N ILE A 136 -6.89 17.63 -12.93
CA ILE A 136 -6.64 18.99 -12.42
C ILE A 136 -7.41 20.02 -13.23
N TRP A 137 -7.32 19.95 -14.57
CA TRP A 137 -8.05 20.84 -15.46
C TRP A 137 -9.57 20.74 -15.25
N GLN A 138 -10.13 19.53 -15.16
CA GLN A 138 -11.55 19.33 -14.88
C GLN A 138 -11.99 19.94 -13.55
N ARG A 139 -11.15 19.83 -12.50
CA ARG A 139 -11.43 20.46 -11.20
C ARG A 139 -11.35 21.98 -11.28
N THR A 140 -10.40 22.55 -12.03
CA THR A 140 -10.31 23.99 -12.29
C THR A 140 -11.55 24.50 -13.02
N MET A 141 -11.97 23.83 -14.09
CA MET A 141 -13.21 24.19 -14.79
C MET A 141 -14.44 24.07 -13.90
N SER A 142 -14.49 23.04 -13.04
CA SER A 142 -15.58 22.88 -12.07
C SER A 142 -15.59 24.01 -11.04
N PHE A 143 -14.42 24.50 -10.64
CA PHE A 143 -14.28 25.66 -9.74
C PHE A 143 -14.79 26.94 -10.40
N GLU A 144 -14.39 27.20 -11.65
CA GLU A 144 -14.77 28.40 -12.42
C GLU A 144 -16.25 28.44 -12.79
N ASN A 145 -16.86 27.27 -13.08
CA ASN A 145 -18.26 27.18 -13.50
C ASN A 145 -19.25 27.15 -12.33
N ASP A 146 -18.82 26.83 -11.11
CA ASP A 146 -19.68 26.75 -9.92
C ASP A 146 -19.88 28.14 -9.30
N LYS A 147 -20.71 28.94 -9.96
CA LYS A 147 -21.11 30.31 -9.54
C LYS A 147 -22.06 30.30 -8.36
N TYR A 148 -22.06 31.38 -7.59
CA TYR A 148 -23.03 31.59 -6.52
C TYR A 148 -24.47 31.54 -7.06
N SER A 149 -25.36 30.89 -6.33
CA SER A 149 -26.79 30.79 -6.62
C SER A 149 -27.54 30.98 -5.29
N VAL A 150 -28.61 31.77 -5.33
CA VAL A 150 -29.45 32.07 -4.15
C VAL A 150 -30.12 30.81 -3.61
N ASP A 151 -30.31 29.80 -4.46
CA ASP A 151 -31.02 28.56 -4.12
C ASP A 151 -30.11 27.51 -3.44
N LYS A 152 -28.80 27.76 -3.34
CA LYS A 152 -27.83 26.81 -2.76
C LYS A 152 -27.25 27.37 -1.47
N ASP A 153 -27.02 26.49 -0.49
CA ASP A 153 -26.35 26.88 0.75
C ASP A 153 -24.93 27.43 0.43
N PRO A 154 -24.65 28.71 0.77
CA PRO A 154 -23.34 29.31 0.57
C PRO A 154 -22.22 28.55 1.30
N TYR A 155 -22.53 27.94 2.44
CA TYR A 155 -21.57 27.18 3.23
C TYR A 155 -21.17 25.88 2.54
N GLU A 156 -22.14 25.06 2.10
CA GLU A 156 -21.88 23.83 1.34
C GLU A 156 -21.10 24.11 0.05
N ARG A 157 -21.44 25.21 -0.65
CA ARG A 157 -20.69 25.65 -1.82
C ARG A 157 -19.24 25.96 -1.45
N CYS A 158 -19.02 26.73 -0.39
CA CYS A 158 -17.68 27.10 0.08
C CYS A 158 -16.86 25.86 0.45
N LEU A 159 -17.46 24.87 1.11
CA LEU A 159 -16.81 23.60 1.43
C LEU A 159 -16.36 22.85 0.16
N ARG A 160 -17.24 22.72 -0.84
CA ARG A 160 -16.92 22.07 -2.12
C ARG A 160 -15.81 22.82 -2.88
N GLN A 161 -15.89 24.15 -2.93
CA GLN A 161 -14.88 24.98 -3.58
C GLN A 161 -13.53 24.92 -2.85
N SER A 162 -13.54 24.82 -1.52
CA SER A 162 -12.32 24.64 -0.72
C SER A 162 -11.62 23.31 -1.00
N LYS A 163 -12.39 22.21 -1.22
CA LYS A 163 -11.84 20.92 -1.67
C LYS A 163 -11.19 21.03 -3.05
N ARG A 164 -11.84 21.70 -4.01
CA ARG A 164 -11.28 21.98 -5.35
C ARG A 164 -9.98 22.75 -5.29
N LEU A 165 -9.96 23.83 -4.51
CA LEU A 165 -8.76 24.66 -4.35
C LEU A 165 -7.61 23.90 -3.67
N LYS A 166 -7.90 23.03 -2.68
CA LYS A 166 -6.88 22.17 -2.06
C LYS A 166 -6.23 21.26 -3.11
N ALA A 167 -7.04 20.70 -4.01
CA ALA A 167 -6.58 19.80 -5.05
C ALA A 167 -5.78 20.51 -6.15
N THR A 168 -6.23 21.68 -6.63
CA THR A 168 -5.58 22.39 -7.74
C THR A 168 -4.43 23.29 -7.28
N ASN A 169 -4.49 23.80 -6.06
CA ASN A 169 -3.51 24.73 -5.47
C ASN A 169 -3.09 24.26 -4.07
N PRO A 170 -2.33 23.17 -3.96
CA PRO A 170 -1.97 22.57 -2.66
C PRO A 170 -1.14 23.49 -1.75
N GLN A 171 -0.48 24.53 -2.32
CA GLN A 171 0.27 25.53 -1.55
C GLN A 171 -0.63 26.60 -0.89
N MET A 172 -1.93 26.60 -1.21
CA MET A 172 -2.87 27.59 -0.69
C MET A 172 -3.30 27.25 0.74
N ASN A 173 -3.01 28.15 1.68
CA ASN A 173 -3.44 27.98 3.07
C ASN A 173 -4.98 28.09 3.20
N ILE A 174 -5.50 27.68 4.36
CA ILE A 174 -6.95 27.64 4.63
C ILE A 174 -7.60 29.03 4.50
N GLN A 175 -6.94 30.08 4.98
CA GLN A 175 -7.47 31.44 4.93
C GLN A 175 -7.60 31.95 3.49
N MET A 176 -6.59 31.72 2.66
CA MET A 176 -6.59 32.05 1.23
C MET A 176 -7.69 31.28 0.48
N ARG A 177 -7.88 29.99 0.79
CA ARG A 177 -8.96 29.19 0.21
C ARG A 177 -10.34 29.75 0.59
N ASN A 178 -10.56 30.05 1.86
CA ASN A 178 -11.83 30.57 2.34
C ASN A 178 -12.17 31.92 1.70
N HIS A 179 -11.20 32.84 1.63
CA HIS A 179 -11.39 34.13 0.96
C HIS A 179 -11.74 33.96 -0.53
N LYS A 180 -11.04 33.05 -1.23
CA LYS A 180 -11.28 32.80 -2.66
C LYS A 180 -12.64 32.16 -2.94
N CYS A 181 -13.21 31.42 -1.98
CA CYS A 181 -14.56 30.85 -2.09
C CYS A 181 -15.67 31.90 -1.93
N GLN A 182 -15.40 33.02 -1.24
CA GLN A 182 -16.37 34.11 -1.04
C GLN A 182 -16.44 35.08 -2.23
N GLY A 183 -15.35 35.21 -3.00
CA GLY A 183 -15.23 36.18 -4.10
C GLY A 183 -15.59 35.65 -5.50
N ASN A 184 -16.00 34.38 -5.61
CA ASN A 184 -16.35 33.69 -6.86
C ASN A 184 -17.83 33.31 -6.84
#